data_AF-C4RNT0-F1
#
_entry.id   AF-C4RNT0-F1
#
_cell.length_a   1.000
_cell.length_b   1.000
_cell.length_c   1.000
_cell.angle_alpha   90.00
_cell.angle_beta   90.00
_cell.angle_gamma   90.00
#
_symmetry.space_group_name_H-M   'P 1'
#
loop_
_entity.id
_entity.type
_entity.pdbx_description
1 polymer ?
#
loop_
_entity_poly.entity_id
_entity_poly.type
_entity_poly.pdbx_seq_one_letter_code
_entity_poly.pdbx_strand_id
1 'polypeptide(L)'
;MVTLVLFAAERTGRVLVEAGPVLVTSGVLLTALGLALRMLAVALPGVIVFATTDPTDLADALVQNAKAPARFAIGALAAFRLVPLLGREWQMISMARRARGVDAGRNPVARLRLFVSTAFALLVGAIRRGTRLAVAMDARGFDAGTPRTVARRQRFTAADGLLIAGAAALAGAALAVSVALGTFRPLIG
;
A
#
# COMPACT_ATOMS: atom_id res chain seq x y z
N MET A 1 17.19 -14.73 23.90
CA MET A 1 18.55 -14.19 23.77
C MET A 1 18.82 -13.37 22.50
N VAL A 2 17.93 -13.34 21.49
CA VAL A 2 18.21 -12.62 20.22
C VAL A 2 17.70 -11.17 20.20
N THR A 3 16.69 -10.81 20.99
CA THR A 3 16.10 -9.47 20.92
C THR A 3 16.85 -8.38 21.70
N LEU A 4 17.73 -8.74 22.65
CA LEU A 4 18.44 -7.78 23.51
C LEU A 4 19.78 -7.28 22.91
N VAL A 5 20.36 -8.03 21.98
CA VAL A 5 21.69 -7.72 21.43
C VAL A 5 21.65 -6.54 20.44
N LEU A 6 20.50 -6.28 19.79
CA LEU A 6 20.36 -5.17 18.84
C LEU A 6 20.32 -3.78 19.50
N PHE A 7 20.06 -3.69 20.81
CA PHE A 7 19.97 -2.43 21.58
C PHE A 7 21.18 -2.16 22.47
N ALA A 8 22.23 -2.99 22.41
CA ALA A 8 23.39 -2.94 23.29
C ALA A 8 24.47 -1.91 22.90
N ALA A 9 24.18 -0.94 22.03
CA ALA A 9 25.17 0.02 21.55
C ALA A 9 25.52 1.13 22.57
N GLU A 10 24.61 1.48 23.50
CA GLU A 10 24.89 2.49 24.54
C GLU A 10 24.37 2.00 25.90
N ARG A 11 25.21 1.26 26.64
CA ARG A 11 24.99 0.97 28.07
C ARG A 11 25.29 2.21 28.92
N THR A 12 24.54 3.28 28.74
CA THR A 12 24.75 4.52 29.50
C THR A 12 23.45 4.89 30.21
N GLY A 13 23.46 4.86 31.55
CA GLY A 13 22.33 5.28 32.39
C GLY A 13 22.03 4.37 33.59
N ARG A 14 21.22 4.87 34.53
CA ARG A 14 20.76 4.11 35.72
C ARG A 14 19.97 2.87 35.30
N VAL A 15 20.29 1.74 35.93
CA VAL A 15 19.54 0.47 35.85
C VAL A 15 18.27 0.63 36.69
N LEU A 16 17.09 0.43 36.09
CA LEU A 16 15.80 0.59 36.79
C LEU A 16 15.25 -0.75 37.27
N VAL A 17 15.41 -1.81 36.48
CA VAL A 17 14.95 -3.16 36.82
C VAL A 17 15.99 -4.16 36.30
N GLU A 18 16.46 -5.01 37.20
CA GLU A 18 17.37 -6.11 36.92
C GLU A 18 16.64 -7.42 37.25
N ALA A 19 16.15 -8.10 36.21
CA ALA A 19 15.49 -9.39 36.32
C ALA A 19 16.25 -10.39 35.43
N GLY A 20 17.33 -10.93 35.97
CA GLY A 20 18.16 -11.96 35.31
C GLY A 20 18.62 -11.57 33.90
N PRO A 21 18.13 -12.22 32.82
CA PRO A 21 18.56 -11.92 31.44
C PRO A 21 17.98 -10.61 30.86
N VAL A 22 17.11 -9.91 31.60
CA VAL A 22 16.49 -8.66 31.16
C VAL A 22 16.98 -7.52 32.06
N LEU A 23 17.82 -6.66 31.47
CA LEU A 23 18.34 -5.47 32.13
C LEU A 23 17.74 -4.25 31.43
N VAL A 24 16.86 -3.53 32.16
CA VAL A 24 16.18 -2.34 31.64
C VAL A 24 16.93 -1.11 32.14
N THR A 25 17.64 -0.43 31.23
CA THR A 25 18.27 0.86 31.50
C THR A 25 17.38 2.01 31.04
N SER A 26 17.57 3.18 31.66
CA SER A 26 16.95 4.44 31.23
C SER A 26 17.26 4.79 29.76
N GLY A 27 18.47 4.48 29.27
CA GLY A 27 18.85 4.67 27.87
C GLY A 27 18.09 3.76 26.89
N VAL A 28 17.87 2.49 27.24
CA VAL A 28 17.08 1.55 26.42
C VAL A 28 15.62 1.99 26.37
N LEU A 29 15.05 2.49 27.47
CA LEU A 29 13.68 2.98 27.51
C LEU A 29 13.46 4.19 26.59
N LEU A 30 14.38 5.16 26.60
CA LEU A 30 14.31 6.32 25.70
C LEU A 30 14.45 5.92 24.23
N THR A 31 15.35 4.98 23.93
CA THR A 31 15.55 4.49 22.56
C THR A 31 14.33 3.70 22.06
N ALA A 32 13.75 2.85 22.92
CA ALA A 32 12.54 2.10 22.60
C ALA A 32 11.34 3.02 22.39
N LEU A 33 11.17 4.05 23.23
CA LEU A 33 10.12 5.05 23.07
C LEU A 33 10.29 5.83 21.75
N GLY A 34 11.52 6.21 21.40
CA GLY A 34 11.82 6.85 20.13
C GLY A 34 11.48 5.97 18.91
N LEU A 35 11.78 4.68 18.97
CA LEU A 35 11.43 3.73 17.91
C LEU A 35 9.91 3.53 17.79
N ALA A 36 9.20 3.43 18.93
CA ALA A 36 7.75 3.31 18.95
C ALA A 36 7.08 4.55 18.34
N LEU A 37 7.51 5.76 18.74
CA LEU A 37 7.06 7.02 18.16
C LEU A 37 7.34 7.08 16.65
N ARG A 38 8.51 6.62 16.20
CA ARG A 38 8.88 6.57 14.78
C ARG A 38 7.96 5.64 13.99
N MET A 39 7.66 4.45 14.51
CA MET A 39 6.72 3.52 13.88
C MET A 39 5.34 4.16 13.74
N LEU A 40 4.86 4.82 14.80
CA LEU A 40 3.56 5.46 14.83
C LEU A 40 3.50 6.65 13.84
N ALA A 41 4.58 7.43 13.75
CA ALA A 41 4.71 8.54 12.81
C ALA A 41 4.70 8.11 11.33
N VAL A 42 5.19 6.90 11.02
CA VAL A 42 5.15 6.35 9.64
C VAL A 42 3.84 5.62 9.36
N ALA A 43 3.34 4.84 10.33
CA ALA A 43 2.17 3.99 10.15
C ALA A 43 0.87 4.79 10.08
N LEU A 44 0.67 5.81 10.93
CA LEU A 44 -0.58 6.57 10.97
C LEU A 44 -0.92 7.25 9.64
N PRO A 45 -0.01 8.03 8.99
CA PRO A 45 -0.31 8.63 7.70
C PRO A 45 -0.61 7.57 6.64
N GLY A 46 0.12 6.45 6.66
CA GLY A 46 -0.12 5.33 5.74
C GLY A 46 -1.54 4.78 5.87
N VAL A 47 -1.98 4.48 7.09
CA VAL A 47 -3.34 3.98 7.36
C VAL A 47 -4.39 4.99 6.94
N ILE A 48 -4.21 6.28 7.25
CA ILE A 48 -5.15 7.34 6.85
C ILE A 48 -5.28 7.39 5.33
N VAL A 49 -4.17 7.39 4.59
CA VAL A 49 -4.20 7.40 3.12
C VAL A 49 -4.93 6.16 2.59
N PHE A 50 -4.60 4.97 3.09
CA PHE A 50 -5.27 3.74 2.64
C PHE A 50 -6.77 3.69 3.00
N ALA A 51 -7.18 4.27 4.13
CA ALA A 51 -8.57 4.25 4.58
C ALA A 51 -9.43 5.33 3.90
N THR A 52 -8.85 6.44 3.48
CA THR A 52 -9.58 7.60 2.93
C THR A 52 -9.43 7.78 1.43
N THR A 53 -8.48 7.10 0.79
CA THR A 53 -8.22 7.27 -0.65
C THR A 53 -8.84 6.14 -1.46
N ASP A 54 -9.82 6.50 -2.30
CA ASP A 54 -10.35 5.58 -3.30
C ASP A 54 -9.34 5.36 -4.44
N PRO A 55 -9.10 4.11 -4.87
CA PRO A 55 -8.13 3.80 -5.92
C PRO A 55 -8.51 4.40 -7.28
N THR A 56 -9.80 4.68 -7.49
CA THR A 56 -10.30 5.36 -8.70
C THR A 56 -9.86 6.82 -8.71
N ASP A 57 -9.97 7.50 -7.57
CA ASP A 57 -9.61 8.91 -7.44
C ASP A 57 -8.10 9.12 -7.48
N LEU A 58 -7.33 8.15 -6.96
CA LEU A 58 -5.88 8.14 -7.10
C LEU A 58 -5.43 7.97 -8.56
N ALA A 59 -6.09 7.08 -9.31
CA ALA A 59 -5.79 6.88 -10.72
C ALA A 59 -6.17 8.11 -11.55
N ASP A 60 -7.35 8.70 -11.30
CA ASP A 60 -7.79 9.94 -11.94
C ASP A 60 -6.77 11.09 -11.65
N ALA A 61 -6.16 11.11 -10.46
CA ALA A 61 -5.19 12.15 -10.05
C ALA A 61 -3.87 12.01 -10.80
N LEU A 62 -3.41 10.77 -10.99
CA LEU A 62 -2.21 10.49 -11.77
C LEU A 62 -2.38 10.89 -13.23
N VAL A 63 -3.58 10.70 -13.81
CA VAL A 63 -3.87 11.11 -15.19
C VAL A 63 -3.90 12.64 -15.29
N GLN A 64 -4.63 13.30 -14.39
CA GLN A 64 -4.99 14.72 -14.55
C GLN A 64 -3.93 15.65 -13.97
N ASN A 65 -3.37 15.34 -12.80
CA ASN A 65 -2.42 16.19 -12.09
C ASN A 65 -0.97 15.83 -12.44
N ALA A 66 -0.64 14.54 -12.49
CA ALA A 66 0.72 14.08 -12.84
C ALA A 66 0.95 13.96 -14.36
N LYS A 67 -0.07 14.23 -15.20
CA LYS A 67 -0.03 14.16 -16.67
C LYS A 67 0.54 12.83 -17.20
N ALA A 68 0.27 11.73 -16.50
CA ALA A 68 0.71 10.41 -16.94
C ALA A 68 0.08 10.08 -18.31
N PRO A 69 0.77 9.32 -19.19
CA PRO A 69 0.20 8.99 -20.50
C PRO A 69 -1.11 8.23 -20.31
N ALA A 70 -2.21 8.79 -20.84
CA ALA A 70 -3.57 8.31 -20.60
C ALA A 70 -3.78 6.83 -20.95
N ARG A 71 -2.98 6.28 -21.89
CA ARG A 71 -2.98 4.86 -22.27
C ARG A 71 -2.62 3.96 -21.08
N PHE A 72 -1.56 4.31 -20.35
CA PHE A 72 -1.12 3.55 -19.17
C PHE A 72 -2.06 3.76 -18.00
N ALA A 73 -2.52 4.99 -17.79
CA ALA A 73 -3.33 5.31 -16.63
C ALA A 73 -4.75 4.71 -16.72
N ILE A 74 -5.36 4.68 -17.91
CA ILE A 74 -6.64 4.01 -18.13
C ILE A 74 -6.47 2.48 -18.06
N GLY A 75 -5.37 1.94 -18.57
CA GLY A 75 -5.03 0.52 -18.41
C GLY A 75 -4.86 0.12 -16.94
N ALA A 76 -4.16 0.94 -16.15
CA ALA A 76 -3.98 0.75 -14.72
C ALA A 76 -5.31 0.81 -13.97
N LEU A 77 -6.16 1.81 -14.25
CA LEU A 77 -7.50 1.92 -13.67
C LEU A 77 -8.37 0.71 -14.01
N ALA A 78 -8.34 0.25 -15.27
CA ALA A 78 -9.05 -0.94 -15.71
C ALA A 78 -8.56 -2.19 -14.95
N ALA A 79 -7.26 -2.32 -14.74
CA ALA A 79 -6.67 -3.41 -13.94
C ALA A 79 -7.12 -3.34 -12.47
N PHE A 80 -7.05 -2.17 -11.82
CA PHE A 80 -7.52 -1.99 -10.44
C PHE A 80 -9.00 -2.36 -10.28
N ARG A 81 -9.84 -2.00 -11.25
CA ARG A 81 -11.25 -2.38 -11.25
C ARG A 81 -11.47 -3.88 -11.48
N LEU A 82 -10.56 -4.55 -12.19
CA LEU A 82 -10.62 -5.98 -12.45
C LEU A 82 -10.27 -6.83 -11.21
N VAL A 83 -9.39 -6.34 -10.32
CA VAL A 83 -8.98 -7.04 -9.09
C VAL A 83 -10.16 -7.53 -8.24
N PRO A 84 -11.11 -6.67 -7.79
CA PRO A 84 -12.24 -7.13 -6.98
C PRO A 84 -13.16 -8.09 -7.74
N LEU A 85 -13.26 -7.94 -9.07
CA LEU A 85 -14.05 -8.84 -9.91
C LEU A 85 -13.43 -10.24 -9.98
N LEU A 86 -12.11 -10.33 -10.15
CA LEU A 86 -11.37 -11.60 -10.10
C LEU A 86 -11.50 -12.29 -8.74
N GLY A 87 -11.51 -11.52 -7.65
CA GLY A 87 -11.76 -12.05 -6.31
C GLY A 87 -13.14 -12.72 -6.20
N ARG A 88 -14.18 -12.08 -6.74
CA ARG A 88 -15.54 -12.68 -6.77
C ARG A 88 -15.59 -13.93 -7.65
N GLU A 89 -14.96 -13.90 -8.82
CA GLU A 89 -14.90 -15.09 -9.69
C GLU A 89 -14.12 -16.23 -9.07
N TRP A 90 -13.02 -15.94 -8.37
CA TRP A 90 -12.29 -16.93 -7.60
C TRP A 90 -13.21 -17.63 -6.61
N GLN A 91 -14.00 -16.86 -5.86
CA GLN A 91 -14.96 -17.39 -4.90
C GLN A 91 -16.04 -18.22 -5.58
N MET A 92 -16.60 -17.75 -6.70
CA MET A 92 -17.60 -18.50 -7.48
C MET A 92 -17.06 -19.82 -8.01
N ILE A 93 -15.86 -19.84 -8.60
CA ILE A 93 -15.21 -21.07 -9.09
C ILE A 93 -14.95 -22.02 -7.93
N SER A 94 -14.48 -21.49 -6.80
CA SER A 94 -14.20 -22.28 -5.59
C SER A 94 -15.48 -22.89 -5.00
N MET A 95 -16.59 -22.17 -5.01
CA MET A 95 -17.90 -22.68 -4.57
C MET A 95 -18.44 -23.74 -5.55
N ALA A 96 -18.37 -23.49 -6.86
CA ALA A 96 -18.82 -24.44 -7.88
C ALA A 96 -18.03 -25.75 -7.86
N ARG A 97 -16.72 -25.70 -7.60
CA ARG A 97 -15.87 -26.89 -7.45
C ARG A 97 -16.24 -27.69 -6.20
N ARG A 98 -16.46 -27.02 -5.06
CA ARG A 98 -16.94 -27.66 -3.83
C ARG A 98 -18.30 -28.34 -4.02
N ALA A 99 -19.23 -27.70 -4.73
CA ALA A 99 -20.52 -28.30 -5.07
C ALA A 99 -20.40 -29.57 -5.94
N ARG A 100 -19.34 -29.67 -6.76
CA ARG A 100 -19.02 -30.87 -7.57
C ARG A 100 -18.19 -31.91 -6.79
N GLY A 101 -18.02 -31.75 -5.48
CA GLY A 101 -17.21 -32.65 -4.66
C GLY A 101 -15.70 -32.51 -4.86
N VAL A 102 -15.25 -31.47 -5.55
CA VAL A 102 -13.82 -31.22 -5.80
C VAL A 102 -13.27 -30.37 -4.67
N ASP A 103 -12.67 -31.02 -3.67
CA ASP A 103 -12.00 -30.38 -2.54
C ASP A 103 -10.60 -31.02 -2.30
N ALA A 104 -9.64 -30.21 -1.86
CA ALA A 104 -8.27 -30.66 -1.60
C ALA A 104 -8.11 -31.33 -0.21
N GLY A 105 -9.06 -31.13 0.69
CA GLY A 105 -8.98 -31.62 2.07
C GLY A 105 -7.65 -31.25 2.75
N ARG A 106 -6.98 -32.26 3.32
CA ARG A 106 -5.68 -32.14 4.02
C ARG A 106 -4.46 -32.32 3.11
N ASN A 107 -4.63 -32.65 1.83
CA ASN A 107 -3.51 -32.94 0.93
C ASN A 107 -2.92 -31.63 0.34
N PRO A 108 -1.66 -31.27 0.66
CA PRO A 108 -1.05 -30.03 0.16
C PRO A 108 -0.85 -30.03 -1.36
N VAL A 109 -0.58 -31.20 -1.96
CA VAL A 109 -0.40 -31.34 -3.42
C VAL A 109 -1.73 -31.13 -4.16
N ALA A 110 -2.82 -31.69 -3.63
CA ALA A 110 -4.15 -31.47 -4.17
C ALA A 110 -4.57 -30.00 -4.07
N ARG A 111 -4.23 -29.32 -2.96
CA ARG A 111 -4.49 -27.89 -2.76
C ARG A 111 -3.75 -27.03 -3.78
N LEU A 112 -2.48 -27.33 -4.03
CA LEU A 112 -1.70 -26.62 -5.04
C LEU A 112 -2.28 -26.84 -6.45
N ARG A 113 -2.64 -28.08 -6.80
CA ARG A 113 -3.25 -28.39 -8.11
C ARG A 113 -4.60 -27.68 -8.31
N LEU A 114 -5.43 -27.59 -7.26
CA LEU A 114 -6.69 -26.83 -7.32
C LEU A 114 -6.45 -25.33 -7.44
N PHE A 115 -5.47 -24.80 -6.72
CA PHE A 115 -5.07 -23.40 -6.84
C PHE A 115 -4.63 -23.07 -8.27
N VAL A 116 -3.68 -23.83 -8.83
CA VAL A 116 -3.14 -23.62 -10.19
C VAL A 116 -4.24 -23.73 -11.24
N SER A 117 -5.11 -24.76 -11.16
CA SER A 117 -6.19 -24.92 -12.13
C SER A 117 -7.28 -23.85 -12.01
N THR A 118 -7.50 -23.28 -10.82
CA THR A 118 -8.42 -22.14 -10.62
C THR A 118 -7.81 -20.85 -11.16
N ALA A 119 -6.53 -20.61 -10.87
CA ALA A 119 -5.78 -19.48 -11.40
C ALA A 119 -5.74 -19.50 -12.93
N PHE A 120 -5.53 -20.67 -13.54
CA PHE A 120 -5.56 -20.83 -15.00
C PHE A 120 -6.94 -20.49 -15.59
N ALA A 121 -8.02 -20.98 -14.98
CA ALA A 121 -9.38 -20.66 -15.42
C ALA A 121 -9.67 -19.15 -15.35
N LEU A 122 -9.22 -18.49 -14.28
CA LEU A 122 -9.34 -17.04 -14.11
C LEU A 122 -8.49 -16.27 -15.13
N LEU A 123 -7.28 -16.74 -15.43
CA LEU A 123 -6.42 -16.14 -16.44
C LEU A 123 -7.09 -16.15 -17.81
N VAL A 124 -7.64 -17.29 -18.23
CA VAL A 124 -8.38 -17.41 -19.50
C VAL A 124 -9.59 -16.47 -19.51
N GLY A 125 -10.34 -16.39 -18.40
CA GLY A 125 -11.46 -15.47 -18.25
C GLY A 125 -11.06 -13.99 -18.29
N ALA A 126 -9.91 -13.64 -17.71
CA ALA A 126 -9.34 -12.30 -17.74
C ALA A 126 -8.93 -11.91 -19.16
N ILE A 127 -8.20 -12.77 -19.87
CA ILE A 127 -7.77 -12.55 -21.25
C ILE A 127 -8.99 -12.30 -22.14
N ARG A 128 -10.00 -13.17 -22.07
CA ARG A 128 -11.21 -13.04 -22.91
C ARG A 128 -11.96 -11.73 -22.67
N ARG A 129 -12.02 -11.26 -21.41
CA ARG A 129 -12.60 -9.96 -21.08
C ARG A 129 -11.75 -8.81 -21.58
N GLY A 130 -10.43 -8.89 -21.43
CA GLY A 130 -9.49 -7.90 -21.96
C GLY A 130 -9.66 -7.72 -23.47
N THR A 131 -9.76 -8.82 -24.23
CA THR A 131 -10.00 -8.77 -25.68
C THR A 131 -11.34 -8.10 -26.00
N ARG A 132 -12.43 -8.45 -25.30
CA ARG A 132 -13.73 -7.82 -25.50
C ARG A 132 -13.73 -6.34 -25.17
N LEU A 133 -13.03 -5.95 -24.10
CA LEU A 133 -12.87 -4.56 -23.71
C LEU A 133 -12.10 -3.77 -24.77
N ALA A 134 -10.99 -4.32 -25.28
CA ALA A 134 -10.22 -3.69 -26.36
C ALA A 134 -11.07 -3.46 -27.61
N VAL A 135 -11.78 -4.48 -28.09
CA VAL A 135 -12.68 -4.35 -29.26
C VAL A 135 -13.78 -3.32 -29.00
N ALA A 136 -14.35 -3.28 -27.79
CA ALA A 136 -15.36 -2.28 -27.43
C ALA A 136 -14.79 -0.85 -27.34
N MET A 137 -13.52 -0.71 -26.95
CA MET A 137 -12.82 0.59 -26.92
C MET A 137 -12.51 1.07 -28.33
N ASP A 138 -12.06 0.18 -29.22
CA ASP A 138 -11.81 0.49 -30.63
C ASP A 138 -13.11 0.92 -31.34
N ALA A 139 -14.20 0.17 -31.11
CA ALA A 139 -15.52 0.51 -31.66
C ALA A 139 -16.06 1.88 -31.18
N ARG A 140 -15.62 2.36 -30.00
CA ARG A 140 -15.97 3.68 -29.46
C ARG A 140 -15.00 4.79 -29.90
N GLY A 141 -14.05 4.48 -30.77
CA GLY A 141 -13.04 5.44 -31.23
C GLY A 141 -12.08 5.87 -30.13
N PHE A 142 -11.73 4.98 -29.20
CA PHE A 142 -10.82 5.32 -28.11
C PHE A 142 -9.49 5.86 -28.65
N ASP A 143 -8.93 5.29 -29.72
CA ASP A 143 -7.69 5.76 -30.37
C ASP A 143 -7.92 6.63 -31.61
N ALA A 144 -9.06 7.36 -31.69
CA ALA A 144 -9.44 8.14 -32.87
C ALA A 144 -8.59 9.39 -33.15
N GLY A 145 -7.52 9.64 -32.39
CA GLY A 145 -6.62 10.79 -32.58
C GLY A 145 -7.22 12.17 -32.27
N THR A 146 -8.47 12.23 -31.80
CA THR A 146 -9.14 13.49 -31.43
C THR A 146 -8.74 13.96 -30.02
N PRO A 147 -8.75 15.27 -29.73
CA PRO A 147 -8.49 15.79 -28.39
C PRO A 147 -9.52 15.24 -27.41
N ARG A 148 -9.05 14.57 -26.35
CA ARG A 148 -9.92 13.97 -25.34
C ARG A 148 -10.49 15.00 -24.38
N THR A 149 -11.76 14.83 -24.04
CA THR A 149 -12.43 15.55 -22.94
C THR A 149 -12.51 14.66 -21.69
N VAL A 150 -12.48 15.27 -20.52
CA VAL A 150 -12.49 14.57 -19.23
C VAL A 150 -13.85 14.75 -18.57
N ALA A 151 -14.54 13.64 -18.27
CA ALA A 151 -15.88 13.66 -17.67
C ALA A 151 -15.87 14.07 -16.19
N ARG A 152 -14.89 13.61 -15.40
CA ARG A 152 -14.71 14.01 -13.99
C ARG A 152 -13.41 14.77 -13.85
N ARG A 153 -13.50 16.09 -13.67
CA ARG A 153 -12.32 16.92 -13.38
C ARG A 153 -11.95 16.78 -11.91
N GLN A 154 -10.72 16.37 -11.66
CA GLN A 154 -10.14 16.44 -10.33
C GLN A 154 -9.53 17.82 -10.16
N ARG A 155 -10.06 18.58 -9.20
CA ARG A 155 -9.57 19.92 -8.90
C ARG A 155 -8.72 19.82 -7.64
N PHE A 156 -7.51 20.37 -7.71
CA PHE A 156 -6.73 20.62 -6.52
C PHE A 156 -7.41 21.71 -5.70
N THR A 157 -7.86 21.37 -4.51
CA THR A 157 -8.59 22.28 -3.63
C THR A 157 -7.64 23.00 -2.67
N ALA A 158 -8.09 24.12 -2.10
CA ALA A 158 -7.31 24.82 -1.08
C ALA A 158 -7.06 23.94 0.17
N ALA A 159 -7.96 22.98 0.45
CA ALA A 159 -7.78 22.00 1.52
C ALA A 159 -6.59 21.08 1.27
N ASP A 160 -6.36 20.66 0.02
CA ASP A 160 -5.19 19.86 -0.36
C ASP A 160 -3.89 20.66 -0.15
N GLY A 161 -3.91 21.96 -0.49
CA GLY A 161 -2.80 22.88 -0.23
C GLY A 161 -2.51 23.08 1.25
N LEU A 162 -3.56 23.29 2.07
CA LEU A 162 -3.46 23.41 3.52
C LEU A 162 -2.93 22.13 4.17
N LEU A 163 -3.34 20.96 3.69
CA LEU A 163 -2.84 19.67 4.17
C LEU A 163 -1.34 19.53 3.90
N ILE A 164 -0.88 19.82 2.68
CA ILE A 164 0.54 19.76 2.32
C ILE A 164 1.35 20.76 3.15
N ALA A 165 0.86 22.00 3.29
CA ALA A 165 1.52 23.03 4.08
C ALA A 165 1.61 22.64 5.56
N GLY A 166 0.53 22.10 6.13
CA GLY A 166 0.50 21.60 7.51
C GLY A 166 1.47 20.43 7.73
N ALA A 167 1.51 19.48 6.80
CA ALA A 167 2.45 18.35 6.85
C ALA A 167 3.92 18.82 6.76
N ALA A 168 4.22 19.77 5.86
CA ALA A 168 5.55 20.35 5.73
C ALA A 168 5.95 21.15 6.98
N ALA A 169 5.02 21.91 7.57
CA ALA A 169 5.25 22.64 8.81
C ALA A 169 5.51 21.69 9.99
N LEU A 170 4.75 20.60 10.11
CA LEU A 170 4.95 19.57 11.14
C LEU A 170 6.32 18.89 10.98
N ALA A 171 6.69 18.49 9.76
CA ALA A 171 8.00 17.91 9.48
C ALA A 171 9.13 18.90 9.78
N GLY A 172 8.98 20.16 9.39
CA GLY A 172 9.93 21.23 9.70
C GLY A 172 10.08 21.49 11.20
N ALA A 173 8.97 21.51 11.94
CA ALA A 173 8.98 21.65 13.40
C ALA A 173 9.68 20.45 14.07
N ALA A 174 9.41 19.21 13.62
CA ALA A 174 10.07 18.02 14.13
C ALA A 174 11.59 18.06 13.89
N LEU A 175 12.03 18.52 12.71
CA LEU A 175 13.46 18.72 12.41
C LEU A 175 14.07 19.83 13.28
N ALA A 176 13.38 20.97 13.43
CA ALA A 176 13.86 22.09 14.25
C ALA A 176 14.02 21.70 15.73
N VAL A 177 13.05 20.95 16.27
CA VAL A 177 13.12 20.38 17.63
C VAL A 177 14.29 19.41 17.73
N SER A 178 14.49 18.52 16.75
CA SER A 178 15.62 17.59 16.74
C SER A 178 16.99 18.29 16.69
N VAL A 179 17.09 19.41 15.96
CA VAL A 179 18.32 20.22 15.90
C VAL A 179 18.52 20.97 17.22
N ALA A 180 17.47 21.57 17.80
CA ALA A 180 17.56 22.31 19.05
C ALA A 180 17.93 21.42 20.26
N LEU A 181 17.50 20.16 20.25
CA LEU A 181 17.86 19.16 21.27
C LEU A 181 19.25 18.54 21.05
N GLY A 182 19.98 18.91 19.99
CA GLY A 182 21.33 18.40 19.72
C GLY A 182 21.41 16.89 19.42
N THR A 183 20.27 16.23 19.21
CA THR A 183 20.16 14.79 18.92
C THR A 183 20.24 14.48 17.42
N PHE A 184 20.51 15.50 16.60
CA PHE A 184 20.62 15.39 15.15
C PHE A 184 21.90 14.63 14.78
N ARG A 185 21.78 13.31 14.59
CA ARG A 185 22.83 12.46 14.01
C ARG A 185 22.59 12.36 12.50
N PRO A 186 23.26 13.17 11.64
CA PRO A 186 23.13 13.03 10.20
C PRO A 186 23.61 11.64 9.77
N LEU A 187 22.81 10.95 8.96
CA LEU A 187 23.13 9.63 8.41
C LEU A 187 24.33 9.63 7.43
N ILE A 188 24.80 10.82 7.04
CA ILE A 188 25.99 11.01 6.20
C ILE A 188 26.99 11.82 7.03
N GLY A 189 28.00 11.12 7.53
CA GLY A 189 29.07 11.60 8.41
C GLY A 189 29.86 10.41 8.91
#